data_AF-A0A7X2NQS0-F1
#
_entry.id   AF-A0A7X2NQS0-F1
#
_cell.length_a   1.000
_cell.length_b   1.000
_cell.length_c   1.000
_cell.angle_alpha   90.00
_cell.angle_beta   90.00
_cell.angle_gamma   90.00
#
_symmetry.space_group_name_H-M   'P 1'
#
loop_
_entity.id
_entity.type
_entity.pdbx_description
1 polymer ?
#
loop_
_entity_poly.entity_id
_entity_poly.type
_entity_poly.pdbx_seq_one_letter_code
_entity_poly.pdbx_strand_id
1 'polypeptide(L)'
;MKELGGTFIMTAFSKLDLNKRMQIQSFLSEGLSLSAIARKIGVTTSTVSREIRHFRVEDGRPGRFSRNSCAFRKECKRCNLCAAMETTCRRRGKSCAHCRSINCNTVCKDYRKEVCPKPDRPPYV
;
A
#
# COMPACT_ATOMS: atom_id res chain seq x y z
N MET A 1 -24.40 17.17 44.31
CA MET A 1 -23.47 16.11 43.85
C MET A 1 -24.34 14.98 43.32
N LYS A 2 -24.44 14.65 42.03
CA LYS A 2 -23.59 14.84 40.86
C LYS A 2 -24.45 15.34 39.69
N GLU A 3 -23.96 16.33 38.96
CA GLU A 3 -24.35 16.55 37.57
C GLU A 3 -23.40 15.77 36.67
N LEU A 4 -23.93 15.09 35.66
CA LEU A 4 -23.17 14.67 34.49
C LEU A 4 -24.04 14.96 33.27
N GLY A 5 -23.93 16.20 32.79
CA GLY A 5 -24.43 16.63 31.49
C GLY A 5 -23.73 15.85 30.38
N GLY A 6 -24.45 14.91 29.78
CA GLY A 6 -24.05 14.22 28.57
C GLY A 6 -24.17 15.17 27.38
N THR A 7 -23.05 15.65 26.87
CA THR A 7 -22.99 16.37 25.60
C THR A 7 -23.34 15.42 24.46
N PHE A 8 -24.51 15.62 23.86
CA PHE A 8 -24.94 15.00 22.62
C PHE A 8 -23.97 15.42 21.50
N ILE A 9 -23.10 14.50 21.05
CA ILE A 9 -22.27 14.75 19.87
C ILE A 9 -23.19 14.64 18.65
N MET A 10 -23.58 15.79 18.11
CA MET A 10 -24.17 15.89 16.78
C MET A 10 -23.18 15.34 15.75
N THR A 11 -23.40 14.11 15.28
CA THR A 11 -22.70 13.56 14.12
C THR A 11 -23.29 14.16 12.84
N ALA A 12 -23.01 15.43 12.58
CA ALA A 12 -23.15 15.97 11.24
C ALA A 12 -22.03 15.35 10.38
N PHE A 13 -22.39 14.53 9.40
CA PHE A 13 -21.47 14.07 8.35
C PHE A 13 -21.18 15.23 7.41
N SER A 14 -20.48 16.25 7.89
CA SER A 14 -19.96 17.31 7.03
C SER A 14 -18.79 16.75 6.23
N LYS A 15 -18.85 16.93 4.91
CA LYS A 15 -17.71 16.67 4.03
C LYS A 15 -16.53 17.50 4.54
N LEU A 16 -15.38 16.86 4.75
CA LEU A 16 -14.19 17.54 5.23
C LEU A 16 -13.82 18.65 4.23
N ASP A 17 -13.68 19.88 4.70
CA ASP A 17 -13.32 21.01 3.84
C ASP A 17 -11.89 20.85 3.27
N LEU A 18 -11.58 21.61 2.21
CA LEU A 18 -10.31 21.50 1.52
C LEU A 18 -9.10 21.81 2.43
N ASN A 19 -9.23 22.78 3.35
CA ASN A 19 -8.14 23.17 4.24
C ASN A 19 -7.78 22.03 5.20
N LYS A 20 -8.79 21.39 5.79
CA LYS A 20 -8.59 20.23 6.66
C LYS A 20 -7.96 19.05 5.91
N ARG A 21 -8.32 18.85 4.63
CA ARG A 21 -7.69 17.83 3.78
C ARG A 21 -6.21 18.12 3.53
N MET A 22 -5.85 19.37 3.25
CA MET A 22 -4.45 19.80 3.11
C MET A 22 -3.67 19.62 4.41
N GLN A 23 -4.28 19.92 5.56
CA GLN A 23 -3.67 19.70 6.87
C GLN A 23 -3.41 18.21 7.16
N ILE A 24 -4.34 17.32 6.80
CA ILE A 24 -4.12 15.87 6.90
C ILE A 24 -2.87 15.47 6.10
N GLN A 25 -2.74 15.95 4.86
CA GLN A 25 -1.58 15.64 4.02
C GLN A 25 -0.26 16.15 4.62
N SER A 26 -0.23 17.39 5.12
CA SER A 26 0.97 17.95 5.78
C SER A 26 1.39 17.10 6.98
N PHE A 27 0.46 16.84 7.90
CA PHE A 27 0.77 16.11 9.13
C PHE A 27 1.12 14.63 8.89
N LEU A 28 0.56 14.00 7.84
CA LEU A 28 1.01 12.67 7.42
C LEU A 28 2.47 12.70 6.92
N SER A 29 2.84 13.76 6.19
CA SER A 29 4.20 13.92 5.66
C SER A 29 5.22 14.21 6.78
N GLU A 30 4.76 14.83 7.86
CA GLU A 30 5.50 15.04 9.12
C GLU A 30 5.53 13.79 10.03
N GLY A 31 4.85 12.69 9.65
CA GLY A 31 4.87 11.44 10.40
C GLY A 31 3.96 11.39 11.63
N LEU A 32 2.96 12.28 11.74
CA LEU A 32 2.04 12.27 12.87
C LEU A 32 1.10 11.05 12.82
N SER A 33 0.73 10.56 13.99
CA SER A 33 -0.30 9.51 14.11
C SER A 33 -1.69 10.06 13.79
N LEU A 34 -2.58 9.20 13.31
CA LEU A 34 -3.96 9.61 12.95
C LEU A 34 -4.71 10.24 14.13
N SER A 35 -4.44 9.81 15.36
CA SER A 35 -5.03 10.39 16.55
C SER A 35 -4.49 11.79 16.85
N ALA A 36 -3.20 12.05 16.62
CA ALA A 36 -2.63 13.39 16.73
C ALA A 36 -3.18 14.34 15.65
N ILE A 37 -3.31 13.87 14.42
CA ILE A 37 -3.93 14.62 13.31
C ILE A 37 -5.38 14.98 13.63
N ALA A 38 -6.16 14.00 14.09
CA ALA A 38 -7.56 14.17 14.48
C ALA A 38 -7.73 15.26 15.55
N ARG A 39 -6.89 15.24 16.59
CA ARG A 39 -6.90 16.28 17.65
C ARG A 39 -6.56 17.67 17.12
N LYS A 40 -5.56 17.79 16.24
CA LYS A 40 -5.13 19.09 15.68
C LYS A 40 -6.20 19.73 14.78
N ILE A 41 -6.96 18.91 14.05
CA ILE A 41 -7.93 19.38 13.05
C ILE A 41 -9.37 19.45 13.62
N GLY A 42 -9.58 18.90 14.82
CA GLY A 42 -10.89 18.91 15.50
C GLY A 42 -11.89 17.94 14.88
N VAL A 43 -11.45 16.74 14.50
CA VAL A 43 -12.29 15.68 13.92
C VAL A 43 -12.00 14.33 14.56
N THR A 44 -12.81 13.31 14.29
CA THR A 44 -12.55 11.96 14.80
C THR A 44 -11.41 11.27 14.05
N THR A 45 -10.69 10.36 14.71
CA THR A 45 -9.68 9.52 14.06
C THR A 45 -10.28 8.68 12.92
N SER A 46 -11.53 8.25 13.05
CA SER A 46 -12.26 7.56 11.97
C SER A 46 -12.52 8.45 10.75
N THR A 47 -12.76 9.75 10.95
CA THR A 47 -12.91 10.71 9.85
C THR A 47 -11.61 10.85 9.08
N VAL A 48 -10.49 11.10 9.78
CA VAL A 48 -9.15 11.16 9.16
C VAL A 48 -8.85 9.87 8.41
N SER A 49 -9.10 8.72 9.04
CA SER A 49 -8.85 7.42 8.45
C SER A 49 -9.69 7.14 7.20
N ARG A 50 -10.95 7.59 7.17
CA ARG A 50 -11.83 7.44 6.00
C ARG A 50 -11.38 8.35 4.86
N GLU A 51 -11.00 9.58 5.19
CA GLU A 51 -10.49 10.56 4.24
C GLU A 51 -9.24 10.04 3.52
N ILE A 52 -8.26 9.52 4.29
CA ILE A 52 -7.03 8.95 3.72
C ILE A 52 -7.35 7.77 2.81
N ARG A 53 -8.20 6.82 3.23
CA ARG A 53 -8.55 5.67 2.39
C ARG A 53 -9.29 6.06 1.11
N HIS A 54 -10.10 7.12 1.16
CA HIS A 54 -10.87 7.57 0.01
C HIS A 54 -10.00 8.30 -1.03
N PHE A 55 -8.98 9.04 -0.60
CA PHE A 55 -8.14 9.86 -1.47
C PHE A 55 -6.68 9.39 -1.61
N ARG A 56 -6.30 8.25 -1.01
CA ARG A 56 -4.95 7.68 -1.19
C ARG A 56 -4.70 7.33 -2.66
N VAL A 57 -3.47 7.56 -3.09
CA VAL A 57 -2.98 7.16 -4.42
C VAL A 57 -1.79 6.24 -4.20
N GLU A 58 -1.74 5.12 -4.91
CA GLU A 58 -0.55 4.27 -4.93
C GLU A 58 0.59 5.03 -5.61
N ASP A 59 1.77 5.09 -5.01
CA ASP A 59 2.89 5.89 -5.53
C ASP A 59 3.45 5.36 -6.87
N GLY A 60 2.89 4.27 -7.40
CA GLY A 60 3.26 3.65 -8.67
C GLY A 60 4.72 3.18 -8.71
N ARG A 61 5.49 3.38 -7.64
CA ARG A 61 6.88 3.02 -7.59
C ARG A 61 6.93 1.50 -7.50
N PRO A 62 7.71 0.83 -8.37
CA PRO A 62 7.98 -0.57 -8.14
C PRO A 62 8.57 -0.67 -6.73
N GLY A 63 7.92 -1.48 -5.87
CA GLY A 63 8.44 -1.72 -4.52
C GLY A 63 9.89 -2.22 -4.57
N ARG A 64 10.54 -2.37 -3.41
CA ARG A 64 11.97 -2.79 -3.30
C ARG A 64 12.37 -4.04 -4.11
N PHE A 65 11.42 -4.78 -4.69
CA PHE A 65 11.64 -5.92 -5.59
C PHE A 65 11.68 -5.47 -7.06
N SER A 66 12.80 -4.83 -7.43
CA SER A 66 12.99 -4.02 -8.64
C SER A 66 12.95 -4.74 -10.00
N ARG A 67 12.53 -6.00 -10.10
CA ARG A 67 12.41 -6.69 -11.40
C ARG A 67 11.32 -7.75 -11.44
N ASN A 68 11.12 -8.46 -10.34
CA ASN A 68 10.11 -9.50 -10.22
C ASN A 68 9.21 -9.20 -9.02
N SER A 69 7.99 -8.75 -9.30
CA SER A 69 6.97 -8.43 -8.31
C SER A 69 6.04 -9.61 -8.03
N CYS A 70 6.41 -10.84 -8.39
CA CYS A 70 5.59 -12.01 -8.12
C CYS A 70 5.57 -12.34 -6.61
N ALA A 71 4.39 -12.62 -6.07
CA ALA A 71 4.16 -13.06 -4.69
C ALA A 71 4.92 -14.35 -4.37
N PHE A 72 5.05 -15.26 -5.34
CA PHE A 72 5.70 -16.56 -5.18
C PHE A 72 7.18 -16.58 -5.57
N ARG A 73 7.80 -15.41 -5.86
CA ARG A 73 9.15 -15.34 -6.44
C ARG A 73 10.23 -16.08 -5.64
N LYS A 74 10.10 -16.14 -4.30
CA LYS A 74 11.09 -16.74 -3.40
C LYS A 74 11.11 -18.27 -3.46
N GLU A 75 9.97 -18.88 -3.77
CA GLU A 75 9.76 -20.33 -3.73
C GLU A 75 9.51 -20.91 -5.13
N CYS A 76 9.36 -20.05 -6.14
CA CYS A 76 9.06 -20.46 -7.51
C CYS A 76 10.20 -21.25 -8.14
N LYS A 77 9.91 -22.51 -8.47
CA LYS A 77 10.83 -23.44 -9.16
C LYS A 77 10.63 -23.52 -10.68
N ARG A 78 9.70 -22.74 -11.25
CA ARG A 78 9.46 -22.75 -12.71
C ARG A 78 10.73 -22.35 -13.46
N CYS A 79 11.02 -23.10 -14.51
CA CYS A 79 12.11 -22.89 -15.46
C CYS A 79 11.54 -22.84 -16.90
N ASN A 80 12.40 -22.57 -17.87
CA ASN A 80 12.10 -22.66 -19.31
C ASN A 80 11.00 -21.71 -19.85
N LEU A 81 10.69 -20.61 -19.16
CA LEU A 81 9.80 -19.56 -19.73
C LEU A 81 10.48 -18.72 -20.83
N CYS A 82 11.80 -18.82 -20.98
CA CYS A 82 12.54 -18.11 -22.02
C CYS A 82 12.56 -18.91 -23.32
N ALA A 83 11.58 -18.69 -24.20
CA ALA A 83 11.54 -19.38 -25.51
C ALA A 83 12.87 -19.23 -26.30
N ALA A 84 13.52 -18.06 -26.26
CA ALA A 84 14.78 -17.81 -26.95
C ALA A 84 16.04 -18.31 -26.21
N MET A 85 15.94 -18.71 -24.94
CA MET A 85 17.11 -19.04 -24.09
C MET A 85 16.88 -20.27 -23.22
N GLU A 86 16.03 -21.19 -23.66
CA GLU A 86 15.67 -22.40 -22.91
C GLU A 86 16.91 -23.20 -22.49
N THR A 87 17.82 -23.45 -23.43
CA THR A 87 19.08 -24.16 -23.20
C THR A 87 19.99 -23.46 -22.20
N THR A 88 20.10 -22.12 -22.27
CA THR A 88 20.94 -21.32 -21.37
C THR A 88 20.37 -21.23 -19.96
N CYS A 89 19.04 -21.12 -19.83
CA CYS A 89 18.37 -21.09 -18.52
C CYS A 89 18.45 -22.46 -17.84
N ARG A 90 18.26 -23.54 -18.62
CA ARG A 90 18.37 -24.92 -18.13
C ARG A 90 19.79 -25.26 -17.66
N ARG A 91 20.83 -24.92 -18.43
CA ARG A 91 22.23 -25.14 -18.02
C ARG A 91 22.63 -24.39 -16.76
N ARG A 92 22.09 -23.17 -16.56
CA ARG A 92 22.42 -22.36 -15.38
C ARG A 92 21.60 -22.72 -14.14
N GLY A 93 20.63 -23.64 -14.26
CA GLY A 93 19.76 -24.05 -13.15
C GLY A 93 18.96 -22.90 -12.53
N LYS A 94 18.77 -21.78 -13.25
CA LYS A 94 18.11 -20.59 -12.70
C LYS A 94 16.61 -20.72 -12.88
N SER A 95 15.86 -20.57 -11.79
CA SER A 95 14.42 -20.38 -11.90
C SER A 95 14.11 -19.10 -12.66
N CYS A 96 12.99 -19.09 -13.38
CA CYS A 96 12.53 -17.91 -14.12
C CYS A 96 12.31 -16.70 -13.20
N ALA A 97 12.07 -16.94 -11.91
CA ALA A 97 11.96 -15.88 -10.91
C ALA A 97 13.25 -15.06 -10.72
N HIS A 98 14.43 -15.64 -11.01
CA HIS A 98 15.74 -15.00 -10.90
C HIS A 98 16.41 -14.76 -12.26
N CYS A 99 15.73 -15.07 -13.36
CA CYS A 99 16.25 -14.85 -14.69
C CYS A 99 16.34 -13.34 -14.98
N ARG A 100 17.49 -12.88 -15.47
CA ARG A 100 17.70 -11.47 -15.86
C ARG A 100 17.29 -11.19 -17.30
N SER A 101 17.22 -12.24 -18.12
CA SER A 101 16.96 -12.12 -19.56
C SER A 101 15.47 -12.07 -19.91
N ILE A 102 14.58 -12.37 -18.95
CA ILE A 102 13.14 -12.35 -19.18
C ILE A 102 12.41 -11.66 -18.03
N ASN A 103 11.33 -10.96 -18.36
CA ASN A 103 10.45 -10.37 -17.37
C ASN A 103 9.37 -11.39 -16.98
N CYS A 104 9.58 -12.09 -15.86
CA CYS A 104 8.63 -13.06 -15.32
C CYS A 104 7.22 -12.46 -15.13
N ASN A 105 7.12 -11.16 -14.85
CA ASN A 105 5.85 -10.48 -14.58
C ASN A 105 4.94 -10.41 -15.82
N THR A 106 5.50 -10.52 -17.03
CA THR A 106 4.73 -10.44 -18.29
C THR A 106 4.58 -11.78 -18.98
N VAL A 107 5.52 -12.71 -18.80
CA VAL A 107 5.55 -13.98 -19.55
C VAL A 107 4.99 -15.17 -18.78
N CYS A 108 4.97 -15.11 -17.44
CA CYS A 108 4.55 -16.24 -16.62
C CYS A 108 3.03 -16.24 -16.48
N LYS A 109 2.37 -17.33 -16.91
CA LYS A 109 0.91 -17.50 -16.78
C LYS A 109 0.42 -17.54 -15.33
N ASP A 110 1.28 -17.95 -14.40
CA ASP A 110 0.96 -18.05 -12.97
C ASP A 110 1.43 -16.80 -12.21
N TYR A 111 1.79 -15.74 -12.92
CA TYR A 111 2.21 -14.50 -12.29
C TYR A 111 1.08 -13.93 -11.42
N ARG A 112 1.42 -13.64 -10.16
CA ARG A 112 0.56 -12.93 -9.22
C ARG A 112 1.35 -11.80 -8.57
N LYS A 113 0.90 -10.55 -8.76
CA LYS A 113 1.54 -9.37 -8.15
C LYS A 113 1.54 -9.49 -6.61
N GLU A 114 2.70 -9.32 -5.99
CA GLU A 114 2.83 -9.13 -4.55
C GLU A 114 2.18 -7.81 -4.17
N VAL A 115 1.20 -7.87 -3.27
CA VAL A 115 0.53 -6.68 -2.72
C VAL A 115 1.09 -6.46 -1.32
N CYS A 116 1.55 -5.24 -1.06
CA CYS A 116 2.00 -4.86 0.27
C CYS A 116 0.77 -4.78 1.20
N PRO A 117 0.75 -5.45 2.37
CA PRO A 117 -0.36 -5.35 3.32
C PRO A 117 -0.28 -4.11 4.22
N LYS A 118 0.87 -3.41 4.26
CA LYS A 118 1.06 -2.18 5.05
C LYS A 118 0.00 -1.09 4.81
N PRO A 119 -0.40 -0.76 3.56
CA PRO A 119 -1.41 0.29 3.31
C PRO A 119 -2.81 -0.01 3.88
N ASP A 120 -3.09 -1.22 4.37
CA ASP A 120 -4.36 -1.55 5.01
C ASP A 120 -4.40 -1.16 6.49
N ARG A 121 -3.26 -0.81 7.08
CA ARG A 121 -3.14 -0.43 8.49
C ARG A 121 -2.47 0.94 8.65
N PRO A 122 -2.84 1.71 9.67
CA PRO A 122 -2.14 2.95 9.98
C PRO A 122 -0.72 2.67 10.49
N PRO A 123 0.23 3.61 10.31
CA PRO A 123 0.12 4.82 9.49
C PRO A 123 0.14 4.39 8.01
N TYR A 124 -0.81 4.88 7.20
CA TYR A 124 -1.09 4.39 5.83
C TYR A 124 0.02 4.71 4.79
N VAL A 125 1.29 4.69 5.22
CA VAL A 125 2.53 5.06 4.53
C VAL A 125 3.60 3.98 4.69
#